data_AF-A0A7Y2ZIE1-F1
#
_entry.id   AF-A0A7Y2ZIE1-F1
#
_cell.length_a   1.000
_cell.length_b   1.000
_cell.length_c   1.000
_cell.angle_alpha   90.00
_cell.angle_beta   90.00
_cell.angle_gamma   90.00
#
_symmetry.space_group_name_H-M   'P 1'
#
loop_
_entity.id
_entity.type
_entity.pdbx_description
1 polymer ?
#
loop_
_entity_poly.entity_id
_entity_poly.type
_entity_poly.pdbx_seq_one_letter_code
_entity_poly.pdbx_strand_id
1 'polypeptide(L)' 'MNPRMVPTIVPETRGGNRVDIPLGLNYHIPSGALAGHRLAVEMALPVVQDPSGPQLETDWILTAEWQKVF' A
#
# COMPACT_ATOMS: atom_id res chain seq x y z
N MET A 1 -38.98 6.18 -8.73
CA MET A 1 -38.05 5.76 -7.66
C MET A 1 -36.72 6.45 -7.90
N ASN A 2 -36.13 7.07 -6.86
CA ASN A 2 -34.97 7.96 -6.98
C ASN A 2 -33.65 7.14 -6.98
N PRO A 3 -32.84 7.14 -8.07
CA PRO A 3 -31.67 6.27 -8.22
C PRO A 3 -30.48 6.60 -7.30
N ARG A 4 -30.59 7.61 -6.43
CA ARG A 4 -29.53 8.07 -5.53
C ARG A 4 -29.33 7.22 -4.25
N MET A 5 -30.08 6.14 -4.05
CA MET A 5 -30.01 5.31 -2.83
C MET A 5 -29.14 4.05 -2.94
N VAL A 6 -28.44 3.85 -4.07
CA VAL A 6 -27.55 2.70 -4.25
C VAL A 6 -26.12 3.20 -4.49
N PRO A 7 -25.19 3.05 -3.53
CA PRO A 7 -23.79 3.47 -3.67
C PRO A 7 -23.05 2.74 -4.82
N THR A 8 -23.62 1.65 -5.33
CA THR A 8 -23.10 0.88 -6.47
C THR A 8 -23.23 1.60 -7.80
N ILE A 9 -24.13 2.58 -7.94
CA ILE A 9 -24.52 3.17 -9.23
C ILE A 9 -23.88 4.56 -9.44
N VAL A 10 -23.13 5.09 -8.47
CA VAL A 10 -22.39 6.35 -8.63
C VAL A 10 -20.91 6.00 -8.93
N PRO A 11 -20.46 6.03 -10.19
CA PRO A 11 -19.05 5.75 -10.52
C PRO A 11 -18.09 6.75 -9.88
N GLU A 12 -18.58 7.93 -9.46
CA GLU A 12 -17.84 8.96 -8.75
C GLU A 12 -17.43 8.56 -7.31
N THR A 13 -18.10 7.55 -6.70
CA THR A 13 -17.82 7.09 -5.33
C THR A 13 -16.91 5.84 -5.26
N ARG A 14 -16.25 5.47 -6.37
CA ARG A 14 -15.33 4.32 -6.45
C ARG A 14 -13.97 4.71 -7.01
N GLY A 15 -13.55 5.95 -6.81
CA GLY A 15 -12.34 6.49 -7.43
C GLY A 15 -11.69 7.50 -6.53
N GLY A 16 -11.06 7.03 -5.45
CA GLY A 16 -10.18 7.88 -4.66
C GLY A 16 -8.83 8.00 -5.35
N ASN A 17 -8.39 9.24 -5.62
CA ASN A 17 -7.04 9.48 -6.10
C ASN A 17 -6.10 9.48 -4.89
N ARG A 18 -5.11 8.60 -4.92
CA ARG A 18 -4.07 8.51 -3.89
C ARG A 18 -2.68 8.60 -4.52
N VAL A 19 -1.83 9.46 -3.95
CA VAL A 19 -0.42 9.56 -4.30
C VAL A 19 0.39 9.18 -3.07
N ASP A 20 1.23 8.16 -3.21
CA ASP A 20 2.12 7.67 -2.17
C ASP A 20 3.58 8.01 -2.46
N ILE A 21 4.32 8.35 -1.41
CA ILE A 21 5.78 8.42 -1.43
C ILE A 21 6.31 7.19 -0.69
N PRO A 22 6.82 6.17 -1.41
CA PRO A 22 7.46 5.02 -0.79
C PRO A 22 8.94 5.28 -0.49
N LEU A 23 9.39 4.79 0.66
CA LEU A 23 10.79 4.69 1.06
C LEU A 23 11.09 3.24 1.43
N GLY A 24 11.99 2.61 0.67
CA GLY A 24 12.34 1.20 0.83
C GLY A 24 13.81 0.99 1.19
N LEU A 25 14.05 0.03 2.08
CA LEU A 25 15.37 -0.54 2.36
C LEU A 25 15.37 -2.01 1.95
N ASN A 26 16.47 -2.44 1.33
CA ASN A 26 16.65 -3.81 0.92
C ASN A 26 18.02 -4.34 1.31
N TYR A 27 18.03 -5.46 2.04
CA TYR A 27 19.22 -6.10 2.53
C TYR A 27 19.31 -7.53 2.02
N HIS A 28 20.38 -7.82 1.29
CA HIS A 28 20.69 -9.15 0.78
C HIS A 28 21.87 -9.74 1.57
N ILE A 29 21.73 -10.98 2.03
CA ILE A 29 22.77 -11.71 2.78
C ILE A 29 23.46 -12.71 1.83
N PRO A 30 24.65 -12.40 1.29
CA PRO A 30 25.32 -13.25 0.32
C PRO A 30 26.10 -14.42 0.94
N SER A 31 26.44 -14.36 2.24
CA SER A 31 27.33 -15.34 2.87
C SER A 31 27.03 -15.54 4.36
N GLY A 32 27.50 -16.67 4.91
CA GLY A 32 27.30 -17.05 6.31
C GLY A 32 26.09 -17.96 6.55
N ALA A 33 25.70 -18.14 7.81
CA ALA A 33 24.60 -19.02 8.22
C ALA A 33 23.22 -18.58 7.68
N LEU A 34 23.09 -17.32 7.28
CA LEU A 34 21.89 -16.73 6.70
C LEU A 34 22.05 -16.41 5.21
N ALA A 35 23.04 -17.02 4.53
CA ALA A 35 23.20 -16.86 3.09
C ALA A 35 21.91 -17.22 2.33
N GLY A 36 21.58 -16.42 1.31
CA GLY A 36 20.38 -16.61 0.48
C GLY A 36 19.11 -15.97 1.07
N HIS A 37 19.19 -15.37 2.26
CA HIS A 37 18.10 -14.55 2.79
C HIS A 37 18.17 -13.12 2.27
N ARG A 38 17.01 -12.57 1.94
CA ARG A 38 16.84 -11.14 1.65
C ARG A 38 15.69 -10.60 2.48
N LEU A 39 15.95 -9.46 3.10
CA LEU A 39 15.01 -8.71 3.92
C LEU A 39 14.72 -7.39 3.22
N ALA A 40 13.46 -7.02 3.12
CA ALA A 40 13.05 -5.70 2.66
C ALA A 40 12.09 -5.07 3.66
N VAL A 41 12.17 -3.76 3.79
CA VAL A 41 11.20 -2.97 4.54
C VAL A 41 10.86 -1.78 3.68
N GLU A 42 9.57 -1.52 3.48
CA GLU A 42 9.07 -0.39 2.71
C GLU A 42 8.04 0.37 3.53
N MET A 43 8.21 1.69 3.61
CA MET A 43 7.26 2.60 4.23
C MET A 43 6.65 3.49 3.14
N ALA A 44 5.33 3.52 3.02
CA ALA A 44 4.65 4.41 2.09
C ALA A 44 3.83 5.45 2.85
N LEU A 45 4.08 6.72 2.53
CA LEU A 45 3.36 7.87 3.08
C LEU A 45 2.43 8.44 2.02
N PRO A 46 1.11 8.36 2.20
CA PRO A 46 0.17 9.02 1.31
C PRO A 46 0.23 10.55 1.49
N VAL A 47 0.60 11.26 0.43
CA VAL A 47 0.70 12.73 0.40
C VAL A 47 -0.55 13.41 -0.16
N VAL A 48 -1.32 12.68 -0.98
CA VAL A 48 -2.62 13.11 -1.49
C VAL A 48 -3.58 11.96 -1.32
N GLN A 49 -4.71 12.21 -0.65
CA GLN A 49 -5.82 11.28 -0.55
C GLN A 49 -7.11 12.06 -0.77
N ASP A 50 -7.83 11.72 -1.84
CA ASP A 50 -9.23 12.14 -2.02
C ASP A 50 -10.12 10.92 -1.74
N PRO A 51 -10.58 10.71 -0.49
CA PRO A 51 -11.49 9.62 -0.18
C PRO A 51 -12.89 9.98 -0.70
N SER A 52 -13.14 9.73 -1.98
CA SER A 52 -14.47 9.83 -2.60
C SER A 52 -15.33 8.63 -2.18
N GLY A 53 -15.71 8.57 -0.89
CA GLY A 53 -16.55 7.51 -0.34
C GLY A 53 -16.39 7.33 1.19
N PRO A 54 -17.05 6.33 1.79
CA PRO A 54 -16.95 6.02 3.23
C PRO A 54 -15.60 5.39 3.63
N GLN A 55 -14.56 5.55 2.82
CA GLN A 55 -13.26 4.94 3.05
C GLN A 55 -12.46 5.76 4.07
N LEU A 56 -11.85 5.08 5.03
CA LEU A 56 -11.00 5.69 6.05
C LEU A 56 -9.70 6.21 5.42
N GLU A 57 -9.27 7.38 5.87
CA GLU A 57 -7.96 7.95 5.59
C GLU A 57 -6.86 7.00 6.11
N THR A 58 -5.80 6.81 5.32
CA THR A 58 -4.62 6.03 5.73
C THR A 58 -3.48 6.99 6.05
N ASP A 59 -2.90 6.94 7.24
CA ASP A 59 -1.78 7.85 7.57
C ASP A 59 -0.44 7.36 7.03
N TRP A 60 -0.21 6.05 7.05
CA TRP A 60 1.02 5.42 6.58
C TRP A 60 0.81 3.93 6.34
N ILE A 61 1.67 3.34 5.52
CA ILE A 61 1.74 1.90 5.27
C ILE A 61 3.17 1.45 5.54
N LEU A 62 3.32 0.33 6.26
CA LEU A 62 4.61 -0.33 6.44
C LEU A 62 4.51 -1.78 5.96
N THR A 63 5.38 -2.13 5.03
CA THR A 63 5.51 -3.46 4.45
C THR A 63 6.85 -4.04 4.87
N ALA A 64 6.83 -5.26 5.39
CA ALA A 64 8.05 -6.03 5.67
C ALA A 64 8.04 -7.29 4.81
N GLU A 65 9.14 -7.53 4.10
CA GLU A 65 9.31 -8.68 3.23
C GLU A 65 10.50 -9.51 3.68
N TRP A 66 10.32 -10.82 3.65
CA TRP A 66 11.39 -11.77 3.86
C TRP A 66 11.30 -12.84 2.78
N GLN A 67 12.42 -13.04 2.10
CA GLN A 67 12.55 -14.07 1.08
C GLN A 67 13.80 -14.90 1.34
N LYS A 68 13.73 -16.17 0.97
CA LYS A 68 14.87 -17.10 0.97
C LYS A 68 15.00 -17.67 -0.43
N VAL A 69 16.14 -17.42 -1.08
CA VAL A 69 16.49 -18.01 -2.37
C VAL A 69 17.22 -19.33 -2.09
N PHE A 70 16.74 -20.41 -2.71
CA PHE A 70 17.26 -21.78 -2.57
C PHE A 70 18.23 -22.14 -3.71
#